data_AF-A0A962I1A2-F1
#
_entry.id   AF-A0A962I1A2-F1
#
_cell.length_a   1.000
_cell.length_b   1.000
_cell.length_c   1.000
_cell.angle_alpha   90.00
_cell.angle_beta   90.00
_cell.angle_gamma   90.00
#
_symmetry.space_group_name_H-M   'P 1'
#
loop_
_entity.id
_entity.type
_entity.pdbx_description
1 polymer ?
#
loop_
_entity_poly.entity_id
_entity_poly.type
_entity_poly.pdbx_seq_one_letter_code
_entity_poly.pdbx_strand_id
1 'polypeptide(L)'
;PVLVRPQSTWHQLQSGNPFPEAATARPKLLHLGLSKASLASDAAERLQAFAVAGERVAQDSDALWIDFGEAVATSKLTPARIDRCAGSVVTLRNWRTVCALAESAT
;
A
#
# COMPACT_ATOMS: atom_id res chain seq x y z
N PRO A 1 -7.82 8.87 10.05
CA PRO A 1 -6.91 10.05 10.01
C PRO A 1 -6.98 10.68 8.62
N VAL A 2 -6.72 11.99 8.49
CA VAL A 2 -6.52 12.64 7.18
C VAL A 2 -5.02 12.74 6.92
N LEU A 3 -4.57 12.29 5.75
CA LEU A 3 -3.17 12.39 5.32
C LEU A 3 -3.07 13.44 4.22
N VAL A 4 -2.17 14.39 4.40
CA VAL A 4 -1.79 15.39 3.39
C VAL A 4 -0.34 15.10 2.97
N ARG A 5 -0.10 15.08 1.65
CA ARG A 5 1.22 14.86 1.05
C ARG A 5 1.42 15.82 -0.12
N PRO A 6 2.65 16.34 -0.34
CA PRO A 6 2.99 17.11 -1.53
C PRO A 6 2.76 16.32 -2.82
N GLN A 7 2.53 17.03 -3.93
CA GLN A 7 2.40 16.43 -5.26
C GLN A 7 3.62 15.58 -5.65
N SER A 8 4.83 16.08 -5.38
CA SER A 8 6.08 15.38 -5.69
C SER A 8 6.17 14.00 -5.04
N THR A 9 5.59 13.84 -3.84
CA THR A 9 5.53 12.55 -3.15
C THR A 9 4.68 11.54 -3.94
N TRP A 10 3.57 11.96 -4.54
CA TRP A 10 2.73 11.06 -5.33
C TRP A 10 3.44 10.57 -6.59
N HIS A 11 4.20 11.43 -7.27
CA HIS A 11 5.01 11.02 -8.42
C HIS A 11 6.15 10.06 -8.02
N GLN A 12 6.80 10.31 -6.88
CA GLN A 12 7.83 9.40 -6.34
C GLN A 12 7.24 8.02 -6.04
N LEU A 13 6.08 7.98 -5.37
CA LEU A 13 5.38 6.73 -5.08
C LEU A 13 4.94 6.02 -6.38
N GLN A 14 4.58 6.75 -7.43
CA GLN A 14 4.32 6.18 -8.75
C GLN A 14 5.53 5.48 -9.35
N SER A 15 6.70 6.14 -9.31
CA SER A 15 7.95 5.54 -9.82
C SER A 15 8.48 4.40 -8.94
N GLY A 16 8.18 4.41 -7.64
CA GLY A 16 8.66 3.43 -6.65
C GLY A 16 7.79 2.19 -6.50
N ASN A 17 6.80 1.98 -7.37
CA ASN A 17 5.90 0.83 -7.26
C ASN A 17 6.65 -0.50 -7.49
N PRO A 18 6.74 -1.39 -6.48
CA PRO A 18 7.47 -2.65 -6.59
C PRO A 18 6.71 -3.73 -7.38
N PHE A 19 5.46 -3.49 -7.77
CA PHE A 19 4.59 -4.45 -8.47
C PHE A 19 4.02 -3.85 -9.79
N PRO A 20 4.87 -3.53 -10.78
CA PRO A 20 4.44 -2.89 -12.04
C PRO A 20 3.43 -3.73 -12.85
N GLU A 21 3.55 -5.06 -12.78
CA GLU A 21 2.62 -6.00 -13.40
C GLU A 21 1.24 -5.98 -12.71
N ALA A 22 1.20 -5.87 -11.39
CA ALA A 22 -0.05 -5.75 -10.63
C ALA A 22 -0.74 -4.41 -10.88
N ALA A 23 0.07 -3.35 -11.01
CA ALA A 23 -0.37 -2.00 -11.34
C ALA A 23 -1.13 -1.96 -12.68
N THR A 24 -0.70 -2.77 -13.64
CA THR A 24 -1.32 -2.84 -14.98
C THR A 24 -2.48 -3.83 -15.01
N ALA A 25 -2.25 -5.08 -14.57
CA ALA A 25 -3.22 -6.16 -14.74
C ALA A 25 -4.42 -6.04 -13.80
N ARG A 26 -4.21 -5.52 -12.58
CA ARG A 26 -5.24 -5.51 -11.52
C ARG A 26 -5.03 -4.36 -10.52
N PRO A 27 -5.06 -3.10 -11.00
CA PRO A 27 -4.89 -1.90 -10.17
C PRO A 27 -5.92 -1.72 -9.05
N LYS A 28 -7.06 -2.44 -9.09
CA LYS A 28 -8.04 -2.44 -7.99
C LYS A 28 -7.59 -3.27 -6.79
N LEU A 29 -6.68 -4.22 -7.01
CA LEU A 29 -6.19 -5.16 -6.00
C LEU A 29 -4.78 -4.81 -5.53
N LEU A 30 -4.10 -3.91 -6.22
CA LEU A 30 -2.89 -3.27 -5.70
C LEU A 30 -3.28 -2.06 -4.83
N HIS A 31 -2.75 -2.01 -3.62
CA HIS A 31 -2.98 -0.94 -2.66
C HIS A 31 -1.68 -0.33 -2.18
N LEU A 32 -1.73 0.98 -2.00
CA LEU A 32 -0.73 1.77 -1.31
C LEU A 32 -1.24 2.12 0.09
N GLY A 33 -0.44 1.84 1.10
CA GLY A 33 -0.64 2.16 2.49
C GLY A 33 0.31 3.27 2.93
N LEU A 34 -0.26 4.35 3.45
CA LEU A 34 0.50 5.47 4.02
C LEU A 34 0.09 5.68 5.48
N SER A 35 1.03 6.11 6.32
CA SER A 35 0.77 6.47 7.70
C SER A 35 1.20 7.89 8.01
N LYS A 36 0.70 8.44 9.13
CA LYS A 36 1.16 9.73 9.67
C LYS A 36 2.52 9.58 10.36
N ALA A 37 2.75 8.44 11.01
CA ALA A 37 4.04 8.09 11.58
C ALA A 37 4.84 7.24 10.59
N SER A 38 6.16 7.17 10.77
CA SER A 38 6.99 6.23 10.03
C SER A 38 6.52 4.80 10.26
N LEU A 39 6.53 4.00 9.20
CA LEU A 39 6.23 2.58 9.29
C LEU A 39 7.34 1.86 10.07
N ALA A 40 6.98 0.82 10.82
CA ALA A 40 7.97 -0.10 11.34
C ALA A 40 8.82 -0.67 10.18
N SER A 41 10.13 -0.81 10.36
CA SER A 41 11.06 -1.24 9.31
C SER A 41 10.84 -2.68 8.86
N ASP A 42 10.18 -3.49 9.69
CA ASP A 42 9.85 -4.90 9.45
C ASP A 42 8.37 -5.12 9.10
N ALA A 43 7.60 -4.05 8.84
CA ALA A 43 6.15 -4.14 8.67
C ALA A 43 5.78 -5.04 7.47
N ALA A 44 6.47 -4.89 6.34
CA ALA A 44 6.22 -5.74 5.16
C ALA A 44 6.56 -7.21 5.42
N GLU A 45 7.69 -7.51 6.04
CA GLU A 45 8.09 -8.89 6.38
C GLU A 45 7.05 -9.54 7.29
N ARG A 46 6.67 -8.83 8.37
CA ARG A 46 5.66 -9.31 9.32
C ARG A 46 4.29 -9.51 8.67
N LEU A 47 3.90 -8.66 7.73
CA LEU A 47 2.64 -8.82 7.00
C LEU A 47 2.70 -9.96 5.99
N GLN A 48 3.82 -10.11 5.29
CA GLN A 48 4.03 -11.19 4.33
C GLN A 48 3.89 -12.56 4.99
N ALA A 49 4.25 -12.71 6.27
CA ALA A 49 4.04 -13.95 7.02
C ALA A 49 2.56 -14.34 7.23
N PHE A 50 1.63 -13.39 7.09
CA PHE A 50 0.19 -13.65 7.16
C PHE A 50 -0.48 -13.72 5.79
N ALA A 51 0.25 -13.38 4.73
CA ALA A 51 -0.23 -13.38 3.36
C ALA A 51 -0.72 -14.78 2.97
N VAL A 52 -1.87 -14.84 2.31
CA VAL A 52 -2.47 -16.07 1.80
C VAL A 52 -2.75 -15.91 0.31
N ALA A 53 -2.92 -17.03 -0.41
CA ALA A 53 -3.40 -17.04 -1.80
C ALA A 53 -2.64 -16.10 -2.76
N GLY A 54 -1.30 -16.07 -2.66
CA GLY A 54 -0.44 -15.30 -3.57
C GLY A 54 -0.36 -13.80 -3.30
N GLU A 55 -0.84 -13.35 -2.14
CA GLU A 55 -0.64 -11.97 -1.66
C GLU A 55 0.85 -11.62 -1.52
N ARG A 56 1.20 -10.41 -1.97
CA ARG A 56 2.56 -9.89 -1.87
C ARG A 56 2.56 -8.56 -1.15
N VAL A 57 3.53 -8.39 -0.26
CA VAL A 57 3.71 -7.20 0.55
C VAL A 57 5.14 -6.70 0.38
N ALA A 58 5.27 -5.40 0.11
CA ALA A 58 6.56 -4.75 0.03
C ALA A 58 6.51 -3.43 0.79
N GLN A 59 7.67 -2.95 1.22
CA GLN A 59 7.82 -1.64 1.82
C GLN A 59 8.88 -0.90 1.04
N ASP A 60 8.56 0.31 0.61
CA ASP A 60 9.51 1.20 -0.05
C ASP A 60 9.36 2.60 0.54
N SER A 61 10.49 3.20 0.90
CA SER A 61 10.55 4.48 1.61
C SER A 61 9.65 4.49 2.87
N ASP A 62 8.54 5.24 2.84
CA ASP A 62 7.55 5.35 3.92
C ASP A 62 6.17 4.78 3.52
N ALA A 63 6.15 3.94 2.50
CA ALA A 63 4.93 3.36 1.95
C ALA A 63 4.91 1.84 2.05
N LEU A 64 3.74 1.32 2.38
CA LEU A 64 3.44 -0.10 2.39
C LEU A 64 2.68 -0.45 1.12
N TRP A 65 3.17 -1.41 0.36
CA TRP A 65 2.54 -1.90 -0.86
C TRP A 65 1.91 -3.25 -0.58
N ILE A 66 0.62 -3.38 -0.84
CA ILE A 66 -0.10 -4.64 -0.70
C ILE A 66 -0.76 -4.99 -2.02
N ASP A 67 -0.30 -6.09 -2.56
CA ASP A 67 -0.89 -6.77 -3.68
C ASP A 67 -1.77 -7.91 -3.15
N PHE A 68 -3.09 -7.75 -3.27
CA PHE A 68 -4.06 -8.74 -2.80
C PHE A 68 -4.23 -9.97 -3.72
N GLY A 69 -3.45 -10.08 -4.80
CA GLY A 69 -3.51 -11.22 -5.73
C GLY A 69 -4.87 -11.33 -6.43
N GLU A 70 -5.72 -12.24 -5.94
CA GLU A 70 -7.01 -12.57 -6.53
C GLU A 70 -8.19 -11.78 -5.92
N ALA A 71 -8.21 -11.61 -4.60
CA ALA A 71 -9.34 -10.96 -3.91
C ALA A 71 -8.98 -10.40 -2.54
N VAL A 72 -9.48 -9.19 -2.22
CA VAL A 72 -9.33 -8.58 -0.89
C VAL A 72 -10.20 -9.27 0.16
N ALA A 73 -11.38 -9.79 -0.23
CA ALA A 73 -12.38 -10.29 0.72
C ALA A 73 -11.94 -11.55 1.49
N THR A 74 -11.05 -12.35 0.91
CA THR A 74 -10.51 -13.57 1.53
C THR A 74 -9.17 -13.32 2.23
N SER A 75 -8.67 -12.09 2.19
CA SER A 75 -7.39 -11.70 2.76
C SER A 75 -7.36 -11.83 4.27
N LYS A 76 -6.23 -12.28 4.80
CA LYS A 76 -5.93 -12.18 6.23
C LYS A 76 -5.26 -10.85 6.58
N LEU A 77 -4.91 -10.00 5.62
CA LEU A 77 -4.30 -8.69 5.86
C LEU A 77 -5.36 -7.65 6.25
N THR A 78 -6.03 -7.89 7.37
CA THR A 78 -7.08 -7.01 7.91
C THR A 78 -6.51 -5.65 8.32
N PRO A 79 -7.30 -4.56 8.32
CA PRO A 79 -6.85 -3.23 8.75
C PRO A 79 -6.17 -3.23 10.13
N ALA A 80 -6.76 -3.90 11.13
CA ALA A 80 -6.18 -3.98 12.48
C ALA A 80 -4.83 -4.70 12.51
N ARG A 81 -4.61 -5.69 11.64
CA ARG A 81 -3.32 -6.39 11.50
C ARG A 81 -2.30 -5.49 10.80
N ILE A 82 -2.70 -4.79 9.75
CA ILE A 82 -1.85 -3.83 9.05
C ILE A 82 -1.38 -2.75 10.02
N ASP A 83 -2.28 -2.13 10.78
CA ASP A 83 -1.94 -1.09 11.75
C ASP A 83 -0.97 -1.62 12.81
N ARG A 84 -1.19 -2.84 13.31
CA ARG A 84 -0.32 -3.49 14.30
C ARG A 84 1.06 -3.83 13.74
N CYS A 85 1.16 -4.26 12.48
CA CYS A 85 2.44 -4.54 11.86
C CYS A 85 3.19 -3.25 11.52
N ALA A 86 2.48 -2.24 11.02
CA ALA A 86 3.01 -0.92 10.69
C ALA A 86 3.39 -0.08 11.92
N GLY A 87 2.90 -0.44 13.11
CA GLY A 87 3.10 0.32 14.35
C GLY A 87 2.30 1.63 14.42
N SER A 88 1.39 1.86 13.47
CA SER A 88 0.60 3.08 13.36
C SER A 88 -0.62 2.88 12.46
N VAL A 89 -1.59 3.79 12.50
CA VAL A 89 -2.79 3.71 11.65
C VAL A 89 -2.44 3.96 10.19
N VAL A 90 -2.68 2.96 9.34
CA VAL A 90 -2.41 2.99 7.90
C VAL A 90 -3.68 3.34 7.13
N THR A 91 -3.53 4.27 6.19
CA THR A 91 -4.56 4.59 5.20
C THR A 91 -4.25 3.86 3.90
N LEU A 92 -5.04 2.82 3.60
CA LEU A 92 -4.97 2.14 2.31
C LEU A 92 -5.77 2.86 1.23
N ARG A 93 -5.21 2.92 0.03
CA ARG A 93 -5.88 3.36 -1.20
C ARG A 93 -5.50 2.40 -2.33
N ASN A 94 -6.48 2.02 -3.15
CA ASN A 94 -6.18 1.24 -4.34
C ASN A 94 -5.37 2.08 -5.35
N TRP A 95 -4.69 1.40 -6.27
CA TRP A 95 -3.77 2.03 -7.21
C TRP A 95 -4.45 3.05 -8.11
N ARG A 96 -5.71 2.83 -8.50
CA ARG A 96 -6.46 3.78 -9.33
C ARG A 96 -6.62 5.13 -8.65
N THR A 97 -6.92 5.11 -7.36
CA THR A 97 -7.02 6.33 -6.57
C THR A 97 -5.66 7.02 -6.45
N VAL A 98 -4.58 6.26 -6.27
CA VAL A 98 -3.23 6.84 -6.22
C VAL A 98 -2.89 7.54 -7.54
N CYS A 99 -3.17 6.92 -8.69
CA CYS A 99 -2.97 7.57 -9.99
C CYS A 99 -3.80 8.85 -10.15
N ALA A 100 -5.09 8.79 -9.83
CA ALA A 100 -5.96 9.97 -9.93
C ALA A 100 -5.51 11.12 -9.01
N LEU A 101 -4.98 10.81 -7.81
CA LEU A 101 -4.43 11.80 -6.88
C LEU A 101 -3.16 12.46 -7.44
N ALA A 102 -2.29 11.69 -8.11
CA ALA A 102 -1.10 12.23 -8.75
C ALA A 102 -1.45 13.16 -9.91
N GLU A 103 -2.48 12.83 -10.69
CA GLU A 103 -2.96 13.66 -11.81
C GLU A 103 -3.66 14.95 -11.32
N SER A 104 -4.46 14.86 -10.25
CA SER A 104 -5.29 15.98 -9.79
C SER A 104 -4.57 16.99 -8.90
N ALA A 105 -3.36 16.68 -8.43
CA ALA A 105 -2.59 17.54 -7.52
C ALA A 105 -1.88 18.72 -8.23
N THR A 106 -2.49 19.26 -9.29
CA THR A 106 -2.05 20.48 -10.02
C THR A 106 -2.36 21.73 -9.21
#